data_AF-A0A947KLP4-F1
#
_entry.id   AF-A0A947KLP4-F1
#
_cell.length_a   1.000
_cell.length_b   1.000
_cell.length_c   1.000
_cell.angle_alpha   90.00
_cell.angle_beta   90.00
_cell.angle_gamma   90.00
#
_symmetry.space_group_name_H-M   'P 1'
#
loop_
_entity.id
_entity.type
_entity.pdbx_description
1 polymer ?
#
loop_
_entity_poly.entity_id
_entity_poly.type
_entity_poly.pdbx_seq_one_letter_code
_entity_poly.pdbx_strand_id
1 'polypeptide(L)' 'MSLHQLIVPFGIITWLMVLTTLLSGLKVIKLSFKNHRLLGIISAVLASCHGLLVFILNS' A
#
# COMPACT_ATOMS: atom_id res chain seq x y z
N MET A 1 8.85 3.03 20.04
CA MET A 1 9.31 2.45 18.76
C MET A 1 9.99 3.55 17.97
N SER A 2 11.17 3.31 17.41
CA SER A 2 11.78 4.29 16.52
C SER A 2 11.02 4.32 15.19
N LEU A 3 11.03 5.46 14.49
CA LEU A 3 10.42 5.60 13.16
C LEU A 3 10.93 4.55 12.16
N HIS A 4 12.20 4.16 12.29
CA HIS A 4 12.86 3.11 11.51
C HIS A 4 12.22 1.72 11.72
N GLN A 5 11.81 1.40 12.95
CA GLN A 5 11.13 0.14 13.25
C GLN A 5 9.70 0.10 12.68
N LEU A 6 9.13 1.27 12.36
CA LEU A 6 7.78 1.42 11.83
C LEU A 6 7.75 1.37 10.29
N ILE A 7 8.85 1.72 9.61
CA ILE A 7 9.02 1.61 8.16
C ILE A 7 8.68 0.21 7.67
N VAL A 8 9.28 -0.82 8.27
CA VAL A 8 9.22 -2.20 7.77
C VAL A 8 7.79 -2.75 7.82
N PRO A 9 7.06 -2.75 8.96
CA PRO A 9 5.69 -3.23 9.01
C PRO A 9 4.76 -2.39 8.12
N PHE A 10 4.98 -1.08 8.03
CA PHE A 10 4.19 -0.20 7.16
C PHE A 10 4.42 -0.52 5.68
N GLY A 11 5.65 -0.81 5.28
CA GLY A 11 6.00 -1.23 3.93
C GLY A 11 5.36 -2.57 3.56
N ILE A 12 5.34 -3.54 4.49
CA ILE A 12 4.68 -4.84 4.28
C ILE A 12 3.17 -4.65 4.05
N ILE A 13 2.49 -3.86 4.88
CA ILE A 13 1.06 -3.59 4.74
C ILE A 13 0.78 -2.90 3.40
N THR A 14 1.57 -1.89 3.06
CA THR A 14 1.45 -1.15 1.79
C THR A 14 1.61 -2.09 0.59
N TRP A 15 2.62 -2.96 0.62
CA TRP A 15 2.87 -3.93 -0.44
C TRP A 15 1.71 -4.93 -0.60
N LEU A 16 1.16 -5.44 0.50
CA LEU A 16 0.00 -6.35 0.45
C LEU A 16 -1.25 -5.66 -0.13
N MET A 17 -1.50 -4.39 0.20
CA MET A 17 -2.61 -3.63 -0.38
C MET A 17 -2.44 -3.40 -1.88
N VAL A 18 -1.22 -3.06 -2.31
CA VAL A 18 -0.91 -2.90 -3.74
C VAL A 18 -1.07 -4.23 -4.47
N LEU A 19 -0.56 -5.33 -3.91
CA LEU A 19 -0.66 -6.66 -4.50
C LEU A 19 -2.13 -7.10 -4.65
N THR A 20 -2.93 -6.95 -3.61
CA THR A 20 -4.36 -7.32 -3.65
C THR A 20 -5.14 -6.46 -4.65
N THR A 21 -4.81 -5.16 -4.76
CA THR A 21 -5.37 -4.28 -5.80
C THR A 21 -4.98 -4.76 -7.21
N LEU A 22 -3.72 -5.15 -7.41
CA LEU A 22 -3.23 -5.62 -8.71
C LEU A 22 -3.87 -6.97 -9.10
N LEU A 23 -3.90 -7.94 -8.17
CA LEU A 23 -4.52 -9.24 -8.37
C LEU A 23 -6.04 -9.15 -8.61
N SER A 24 -6.72 -8.18 -7.97
CA SER A 24 -8.13 -7.93 -8.26
C SER A 24 -8.35 -7.28 -9.62
N GLY A 25 -7.45 -6.40 -10.07
CA GLY A 25 -7.46 -5.85 -11.44
C GLY A 25 -7.23 -6.91 -12.51
N LEU A 26 -6.35 -7.89 -12.25
CA LEU A 26 -6.10 -9.06 -13.10
C LEU A 26 -7.20 -10.12 -13.04
N LYS A 27 -8.27 -9.89 -12.26
CA LYS A 27 -9.37 -10.84 -12.05
C LYS A 27 -8.95 -12.18 -11.42
N VAL A 28 -7.76 -12.25 -10.82
CA VAL A 28 -7.33 -13.41 -10.01
C VAL A 28 -8.16 -13.45 -8.72
N ILE A 29 -8.41 -12.29 -8.12
CA ILE A 29 -9.28 -12.13 -6.95
C ILE A 29 -10.57 -11.43 -7.40
N LYS A 30 -11.72 -12.08 -7.22
CA LYS A 30 -13.03 -11.47 -7.52
C LYS A 30 -13.39 -10.45 -6.45
N LEU A 31 -13.39 -9.17 -6.84
CA LEU A 31 -13.82 -8.04 -6.02
C LEU A 31 -14.82 -7.21 -6.83
N SER A 32 -15.78 -6.59 -6.13
CA SER A 32 -16.68 -5.63 -6.79
C SER A 32 -15.88 -4.42 -7.29
N PHE A 33 -16.33 -3.82 -8.40
CA PHE A 33 -15.65 -2.65 -8.96
C PHE A 33 -15.52 -1.50 -7.96
N LYS A 34 -16.57 -1.28 -7.14
CA LYS A 34 -16.56 -0.28 -6.07
C LYS A 34 -15.45 -0.54 -5.05
N ASN A 35 -15.26 -1.80 -4.64
CA ASN A 35 -14.24 -2.17 -3.67
C ASN A 35 -12.83 -2.13 -4.28
N HIS A 36 -12.65 -2.56 -5.54
CA HIS A 36 -11.37 -2.42 -6.24
C HIS A 36 -10.94 -0.95 -6.36
N ARG A 37 -11.86 -0.06 -6.74
CA ARG A 37 -11.60 1.39 -6.82
C ARG A 37 -11.22 1.97 -5.46
N LEU A 38 -11.94 1.60 -4.40
CA LEU A 38 -11.63 2.05 -3.04
C LEU A 38 -10.25 1.54 -2.58
N LEU A 39 -9.96 0.26 -2.79
CA LEU A 39 -8.66 -0.34 -2.46
C LEU A 39 -7.52 0.32 -3.23
N GLY A 40 -7.71 0.63 -4.51
CA GLY A 40 -6.71 1.34 -5.31
C GLY A 40 -6.41 2.73 -4.78
N ILE A 41 -7.43 3.51 -4.39
CA ILE A 41 -7.25 4.84 -3.80
C ILE A 41 -6.49 4.72 -2.47
N ILE A 42 -6.90 3.81 -1.58
CA ILE A 42 -6.25 3.62 -0.28
C ILE A 42 -4.78 3.17 -0.46
N SER A 43 -4.54 2.24 -1.39
CA SER A 43 -3.19 1.74 -1.69
C SER A 43 -2.28 2.84 -2.21
N ALA A 44 -2.79 3.72 -3.09
CA ALA A 44 -2.01 4.83 -3.63
C ALA A 44 -1.62 5.86 -2.55
N VAL A 45 -2.54 6.15 -1.62
CA VAL A 45 -2.27 7.03 -0.48
C VAL A 45 -1.23 6.41 0.46
N LEU A 46 -1.39 5.14 0.83
CA LEU A 46 -0.42 4.44 1.68
C LEU A 46 0.97 4.37 1.03
N ALA A 47 1.05 4.06 -0.27
CA ALA A 47 2.30 4.00 -1.01
C ALA A 47 3.02 5.35 -1.03
N SER A 48 2.27 6.44 -1.25
CA SER A 48 2.79 7.81 -1.21
C SER A 48 3.31 8.16 0.19
N CYS A 49 2.54 7.86 1.24
CA CYS A 49 2.94 8.07 2.63
C CYS A 49 4.20 7.26 2.99
N HIS A 50 4.26 5.99 2.60
CA HIS A 50 5.43 5.14 2.86
C HIS A 50 6.68 5.67 2.14
N GLY A 51 6.57 6.03 0.86
CA GLY A 51 7.67 6.60 0.08
C GLY A 51 8.19 7.91 0.67
N LEU A 52 7.28 8.80 1.09
CA LEU A 52 7.64 10.07 1.74
C LEU A 52 8.34 9.85 3.08
N LEU A 53 7.87 8.88 3.87
CA LEU A 53 8.46 8.54 5.17
C LEU A 53 9.87 7.94 5.01
N VAL A 54 10.09 7.09 4.00
CA VAL A 54 11.41 6.55 3.66
C VAL A 54 12.35 7.66 3.19
N PHE A 55 11.86 8.59 2.35
CA PHE A 55 12.65 9.71 1.87
C PHE A 55 13.15 10.58 3.04
N ILE A 56 12.25 10.98 3.94
CA ILE A 56 12.58 11.81 5.12
C ILE A 56 13.59 11.12 6.05
N LEU A 57 13.53 9.80 6.20
CA LEU A 57 14.44 9.07 7.09
C LEU A 57 15.82 8.79 6.47
N ASN A 58 15.96 8.98 5.16
CA ASN A 58 17.20 8.76 4.41
C ASN A 58 17.75 10.06 3.78
N SER A 59 17.17 11.22 4.10
CA SER A 59 17.68 12.55 3.73
C SER A 59 18.31 13.24 4.93
#